data_AF-A0A5P2UG68-F1
#
_entry.id   AF-A0A5P2UG68-F1
#
_cell.length_a   1.000
_cell.length_b   1.000
_cell.length_c   1.000
_cell.angle_alpha   90.00
_cell.angle_beta   90.00
_cell.angle_gamma   90.00
#
_symmetry.space_group_name_H-M   'P 1'
#
loop_
_entity.id
_entity.type
_entity.pdbx_description
1 polymer ?
#
loop_
_entity_poly.entity_id
_entity_poly.type
_entity_poly.pdbx_seq_one_letter_code
_entity_poly.pdbx_strand_id
1 'polypeptide(L)'
;MFAVTLFVHTGDPSRAALRDPAVFEAAARAFPPGAAWLELGAEPSSEVLAVAGLDNRWSALVDGRGPVVTGLVPVGDAITHTNPTFGQGSSLVLWAARRVARTAHRDPGSVRFAVAHHDWAVRTLKPGFAYQVTADTAIGERFATRAGRTGTAREVAALFDRALEDPEVMRARARVRHLADPPDRAHADPAVRERVARRLAERPDYAPNAVGPDRAEWEKLTDG
;
A
#
# COMPACT_ATOMS: atom_id res chain seq x y z
N MET A 1 -20.56 6.83 2.66
CA MET A 1 -19.38 7.39 3.35
C MET A 1 -18.13 6.85 2.66
N PHE A 2 -17.20 7.73 2.28
CA PHE A 2 -15.92 7.37 1.67
C PHE A 2 -14.86 8.38 2.12
N ALA A 3 -13.59 8.07 1.86
CA ALA A 3 -12.49 9.01 2.01
C ALA A 3 -11.72 9.08 0.68
N VAL A 4 -11.33 10.29 0.28
CA VAL A 4 -10.39 10.52 -0.82
C VAL A 4 -9.03 10.81 -0.20
N THR A 5 -7.98 10.21 -0.73
CA THR A 5 -6.62 10.38 -0.22
C THR A 5 -5.68 10.62 -1.38
N LEU A 6 -4.93 11.72 -1.30
CA LEU A 6 -3.84 12.04 -2.22
C LEU A 6 -2.51 11.68 -1.57
N PHE A 7 -1.69 10.94 -2.31
CA PHE A 7 -0.34 10.60 -1.89
C PHE A 7 0.66 11.47 -2.64
N VAL A 8 1.44 12.25 -1.90
CA VAL A 8 2.43 13.15 -2.45
C VAL A 8 3.78 12.84 -1.83
N HIS A 9 4.82 12.78 -2.67
CA HIS A 9 6.17 12.48 -2.21
C HIS A 9 6.66 13.52 -1.18
N THR A 10 7.43 13.11 -0.17
CA THR A 10 7.90 13.97 0.91
C THR A 10 8.85 15.09 0.47
N GLY A 11 9.41 14.99 -0.73
CA GLY A 11 10.22 16.04 -1.36
C GLY A 11 9.42 16.99 -2.26
N ASP A 12 8.11 16.78 -2.47
CA ASP A 12 7.31 17.63 -3.35
C ASP A 12 6.93 18.95 -2.65
N PRO A 13 7.11 20.11 -3.31
CA PRO A 13 6.77 21.41 -2.73
C PRO A 13 5.26 21.67 -2.61
N SER A 14 4.41 21.00 -3.42
CA SER A 14 2.96 21.24 -3.46
C SER A 14 2.20 20.78 -2.21
N ARG A 15 2.84 20.02 -1.32
CA ARG A 15 2.20 19.42 -0.12
C ARG A 15 1.54 20.44 0.80
N ALA A 16 2.10 21.64 0.92
CA ALA A 16 1.55 22.66 1.82
C ALA A 16 0.22 23.21 1.29
N ALA A 17 0.11 23.40 -0.02
CA ALA A 17 -1.10 23.92 -0.68
C ALA A 17 -2.28 22.94 -0.55
N LEU A 18 -2.01 21.63 -0.59
CA LEU A 18 -3.04 20.58 -0.42
C LEU A 18 -3.71 20.54 0.96
N ARG A 19 -3.31 21.40 1.91
CA ARG A 19 -4.05 21.56 3.18
C ARG A 19 -5.31 22.40 3.01
N ASP A 20 -5.37 23.22 1.97
CA ASP A 20 -6.57 23.97 1.63
C ASP A 20 -7.63 23.02 1.02
N PRO A 21 -8.87 22.99 1.54
CA PRO A 21 -9.92 22.11 1.03
C PRO A 21 -10.26 22.30 -0.46
N ALA A 22 -10.26 23.53 -0.97
CA ALA A 22 -10.56 23.80 -2.37
C ALA A 22 -9.43 23.31 -3.28
N VAL A 23 -8.17 23.54 -2.89
CA VAL A 23 -7.00 23.02 -3.60
C VAL A 23 -6.99 21.48 -3.59
N PHE A 24 -7.26 20.87 -2.43
CA PHE A 24 -7.32 19.41 -2.30
C PHE A 24 -8.40 18.81 -3.20
N GLU A 25 -9.60 19.37 -3.19
CA GLU A 25 -10.70 18.86 -4.00
C GLU A 25 -10.44 19.03 -5.51
N ALA A 26 -9.92 20.20 -5.93
CA ALA A 26 -9.53 20.43 -7.30
C ALA A 26 -8.46 19.43 -7.78
N ALA A 27 -7.42 19.20 -6.96
CA ALA A 27 -6.40 18.20 -7.23
C ALA A 27 -6.97 16.78 -7.28
N ALA A 28 -7.89 16.43 -6.38
CA ALA A 28 -8.54 15.12 -6.37
C ALA A 28 -9.42 14.88 -7.61
N ARG A 29 -10.13 15.91 -8.09
CA ARG A 29 -10.95 15.84 -9.31
C ARG A 29 -10.11 15.69 -10.58
N ALA A 30 -8.84 16.08 -10.56
CA ALA A 30 -7.93 15.87 -11.70
C ALA A 30 -7.59 14.38 -11.93
N PHE A 31 -7.85 13.49 -10.94
CA PHE A 31 -7.71 12.05 -11.12
C PHE A 31 -9.08 11.41 -11.42
N PRO A 32 -9.22 10.59 -12.49
CA PRO A 32 -10.51 9.98 -12.83
C PRO A 32 -11.18 9.19 -11.68
N PRO A 33 -10.44 8.39 -10.87
CA PRO A 33 -11.06 7.76 -9.70
C PRO A 33 -11.55 8.76 -8.66
N GLY A 34 -10.82 9.85 -8.42
CA GLY A 34 -11.22 10.89 -7.46
C GLY A 34 -12.47 11.64 -7.92
N ALA A 35 -12.49 12.06 -9.19
CA ALA A 35 -13.66 12.68 -9.82
C ALA A 35 -14.93 11.83 -9.66
N ALA A 36 -14.85 10.54 -10.01
CA ALA A 36 -15.99 9.62 -9.95
C ALA A 36 -16.61 9.48 -8.54
N TRP A 37 -15.81 9.56 -7.48
CA TRP A 37 -16.33 9.53 -6.10
C TRP A 37 -16.91 10.88 -5.67
N LEU A 38 -16.26 11.98 -6.06
CA LEU A 38 -16.69 13.34 -5.70
C LEU A 38 -17.95 13.79 -6.47
N GLU A 39 -18.25 13.19 -7.63
CA GLU A 39 -19.49 13.40 -8.38
C GLU A 39 -20.74 12.83 -7.69
N LEU A 40 -20.58 11.97 -6.68
CA LEU A 40 -21.71 11.41 -5.91
C LEU A 40 -22.40 12.45 -5.00
N GLY A 41 -21.89 13.68 -4.93
CA GLY A 41 -22.49 14.77 -4.15
C GLY A 41 -22.39 14.57 -2.63
N ALA A 42 -21.31 13.95 -2.15
CA ALA A 42 -21.09 13.78 -0.73
C ALA A 42 -20.57 15.06 -0.08
N GLU A 43 -21.11 15.37 1.11
CA GLU A 43 -20.65 16.49 1.94
C GLU A 43 -19.42 16.12 2.77
N PRO A 44 -18.40 16.99 2.88
CA PRO A 44 -17.25 16.74 3.74
C PRO A 44 -17.63 16.58 5.21
N SER A 45 -17.16 15.50 5.85
CA SER A 45 -17.36 15.29 7.30
C SER A 45 -16.24 15.89 8.17
N SER A 46 -15.16 16.37 7.55
CA SER A 46 -14.00 16.97 8.21
C SER A 46 -13.28 17.92 7.25
N GLU A 47 -12.36 18.73 7.79
CA GLU A 47 -11.31 19.38 7.01
C GLU A 47 -10.35 18.35 6.39
N VAL A 48 -9.40 18.84 5.57
CA VAL A 48 -8.33 18.00 5.01
C VAL A 48 -7.37 17.58 6.11
N LEU A 49 -7.26 16.26 6.31
CA LEU A 49 -6.36 15.68 7.30
C LEU A 49 -4.98 15.44 6.68
N ALA A 50 -4.05 16.35 6.96
CA ALA A 50 -2.65 16.21 6.54
C ALA A 50 -1.90 15.22 7.45
N VAL A 51 -1.43 14.11 6.89
CA VAL A 51 -0.67 13.08 7.61
C VAL A 51 0.75 13.01 7.04
N ALA A 52 1.75 13.03 7.91
CA ALA A 52 3.17 12.95 7.59
C ALA A 52 3.91 12.02 8.57
N GLY A 53 5.19 11.74 8.34
CA GLY A 53 5.98 10.84 9.21
C GLY A 53 5.54 9.38 9.16
N LEU A 54 5.02 8.95 8.01
CA LEU A 54 4.48 7.62 7.79
C LEU A 54 5.59 6.63 7.41
N ASP A 55 6.51 6.41 8.35
CA ASP A 55 7.61 5.47 8.16
C ASP A 55 7.14 4.03 8.37
N ASN A 56 7.52 3.16 7.44
CA ASN A 56 7.32 1.72 7.63
C ASN A 56 8.21 1.24 8.77
N ARG A 57 7.61 0.75 9.85
CA ARG A 57 8.32 0.25 11.02
C ARG A 57 7.92 -1.18 11.35
N TRP A 58 8.92 -2.01 11.65
CA TRP A 58 8.74 -3.32 12.26
C TRP A 58 9.36 -3.35 13.65
N SER A 59 8.56 -3.65 14.66
CA SER A 59 8.93 -3.63 16.08
C SER A 59 8.75 -5.03 16.68
N ALA A 60 9.85 -5.77 16.78
CA ALA A 60 9.85 -7.08 17.42
C ALA A 60 10.17 -6.96 18.92
N LEU A 61 9.47 -7.73 19.76
CA LEU A 61 9.78 -7.92 21.18
C LEU A 61 10.55 -9.22 21.44
N VAL A 62 11.22 -9.74 20.41
CA VAL A 62 12.09 -10.91 20.44
C VAL A 62 13.38 -10.53 19.73
N ASP A 63 14.52 -10.78 20.38
CA ASP A 63 15.87 -10.56 19.86
C ASP A 63 16.63 -11.89 19.70
N GLY A 64 17.92 -11.84 19.36
CA GLY A 64 18.76 -13.02 19.17
C GLY A 64 18.94 -13.92 20.40
N ARG A 65 18.54 -13.47 21.60
CA ARG A 65 18.56 -14.23 22.87
C ARG A 65 17.17 -14.72 23.29
N GLY A 66 16.11 -14.30 22.61
CA GLY A 66 14.73 -14.67 22.91
C GLY A 66 13.82 -13.47 23.20
N PRO A 67 12.65 -13.69 23.82
CA PRO A 67 11.73 -12.60 24.17
C PRO A 67 12.37 -11.59 25.12
N VAL A 68 12.30 -10.31 24.77
CA VAL A 68 12.78 -9.19 25.61
C VAL A 68 11.84 -8.95 26.79
N VAL A 69 10.55 -9.29 26.61
CA VAL A 69 9.51 -9.22 27.63
C VAL A 69 8.58 -10.43 27.48
N THR A 70 8.03 -10.90 28.60
CA THR A 70 7.01 -11.95 28.65
C THR A 70 5.72 -11.40 29.25
N GLY A 71 4.59 -12.06 28.97
CA GLY A 71 3.26 -11.56 29.38
C GLY A 71 2.76 -10.32 28.61
N LEU A 72 3.56 -9.83 27.67
CA LEU A 72 3.17 -8.77 26.74
C LEU A 72 3.50 -9.21 25.32
N VAL A 73 2.54 -9.06 24.41
CA VAL A 73 2.73 -9.29 22.98
C VAL A 73 2.20 -8.10 22.18
N PRO A 74 2.88 -7.67 21.11
CA PRO A 74 2.49 -6.48 20.39
C PRO A 74 1.37 -6.79 19.37
N VAL A 75 0.45 -5.83 19.19
CA VAL A 75 -0.69 -5.88 18.27
C VAL A 75 -0.78 -4.55 17.52
N GLY A 76 -1.12 -4.60 16.23
CA GLY A 76 -1.26 -3.40 15.40
C GLY A 76 0.06 -2.63 15.23
N ASP A 77 0.01 -1.31 15.35
CA ASP A 77 1.18 -0.44 15.12
C ASP A 77 2.31 -0.65 16.14
N ALA A 78 2.04 -1.35 17.26
CA ALA A 78 3.05 -1.78 18.21
C ALA A 78 3.97 -2.88 17.65
N ILE A 79 3.56 -3.62 16.61
CA ILE A 79 4.38 -4.61 15.93
C ILE A 79 4.76 -4.20 14.50
N THR A 80 3.81 -3.65 13.75
CA THR A 80 4.03 -3.26 12.36
C THR A 80 3.23 -2.02 12.03
N HIS A 81 3.92 -1.00 11.55
CA HIS A 81 3.32 0.21 10.99
C HIS A 81 3.74 0.28 9.52
N THR A 82 2.78 0.50 8.63
CA THR A 82 2.99 0.72 7.20
C THR A 82 2.28 2.01 6.80
N ASN A 83 2.83 2.75 5.83
CA ASN A 83 2.08 3.87 5.25
C ASN A 83 0.74 3.37 4.64
N PRO A 84 -0.27 4.24 4.46
CA PRO A 84 -1.61 3.81 4.08
C PRO A 84 -1.81 3.57 2.57
N THR A 85 -0.78 3.68 1.73
CA THR A 85 -0.91 3.57 0.25
C THR A 85 -1.55 2.26 -0.22
N PHE A 86 -1.30 1.14 0.48
CA PHE A 86 -1.94 -0.15 0.18
C PHE A 86 -3.14 -0.48 1.08
N GLY A 87 -3.45 0.34 2.09
CA GLY A 87 -4.59 0.12 2.98
C GLY A 87 -4.51 -1.18 3.79
N GLN A 88 -3.32 -1.73 4.02
CA GLN A 88 -3.15 -3.05 4.64
C GLN A 88 -3.24 -3.03 6.17
N GLY A 89 -2.97 -1.88 6.81
CA GLY A 89 -2.83 -1.75 8.26
C GLY A 89 -4.00 -2.33 9.06
N SER A 90 -5.24 -1.98 8.71
CA SER A 90 -6.43 -2.49 9.41
C SER A 90 -6.54 -4.02 9.37
N SER A 91 -6.19 -4.63 8.25
CA SER A 91 -6.21 -6.10 8.11
C SER A 91 -5.13 -6.76 8.99
N LEU A 92 -3.92 -6.19 9.01
CA LEU A 92 -2.81 -6.68 9.84
C LEU A 92 -3.14 -6.57 11.34
N VAL A 93 -3.72 -5.44 11.77
CA VAL A 93 -4.20 -5.22 13.14
C VAL A 93 -5.24 -6.28 13.51
N LEU A 94 -6.26 -6.48 12.67
CA LEU A 94 -7.34 -7.44 12.94
C LEU A 94 -6.82 -8.87 13.04
N TRP A 95 -5.87 -9.28 12.21
CA TRP A 95 -5.24 -10.60 12.31
C TRP A 95 -4.50 -10.79 13.64
N ALA A 96 -3.71 -9.81 14.06
CA ALA A 96 -2.97 -9.85 15.32
C ALA A 96 -3.93 -9.86 16.53
N ALA A 97 -4.91 -8.96 16.55
CA ALA A 97 -5.91 -8.88 17.62
C ALA A 97 -6.71 -10.18 17.74
N ARG A 98 -7.19 -10.72 16.61
CA ARG A 98 -7.93 -11.99 16.57
C ARG A 98 -7.11 -13.16 17.10
N ARG A 99 -5.81 -13.22 16.77
CA ARG A 99 -4.93 -14.25 17.31
C ARG A 99 -4.82 -14.14 18.82
N VAL A 100 -4.49 -12.96 19.35
CA VAL A 100 -4.33 -12.76 20.80
C VAL A 100 -5.61 -13.12 21.53
N ALA A 101 -6.76 -12.60 21.09
CA ALA A 101 -8.07 -12.90 21.66
C ALA A 101 -8.39 -14.41 21.72
N ARG A 102 -7.97 -15.18 20.69
CA ARG A 102 -8.24 -16.62 20.60
C ARG A 102 -7.24 -17.52 21.32
N THR A 103 -6.05 -17.02 21.67
CA THR A 103 -4.94 -17.89 22.09
C THR A 103 -4.27 -17.49 23.39
N ALA A 104 -4.41 -16.24 23.85
CA ALA A 104 -3.72 -15.74 25.04
C ALA A 104 -4.05 -16.51 26.33
N HIS A 105 -5.28 -17.03 26.46
CA HIS A 105 -5.71 -17.79 27.63
C HIS A 105 -5.04 -19.16 27.79
N ARG A 106 -4.42 -19.70 26.72
CA ARG A 106 -3.88 -21.07 26.71
C ARG A 106 -2.57 -21.21 27.47
N ASP A 107 -1.81 -20.11 27.53
CA ASP A 107 -0.47 -20.09 28.11
C ASP A 107 -0.07 -18.66 28.52
N PRO A 108 -0.86 -18.01 29.39
CA PRO A 108 -0.71 -16.60 29.70
C PRO A 108 0.65 -16.34 30.35
N GLY A 109 1.31 -15.25 29.97
CA GLY A 109 2.57 -14.85 30.60
C GLY A 109 3.81 -15.58 30.11
N SER A 110 3.69 -16.68 29.36
CA SER A 110 4.83 -17.57 29.11
C SER A 110 5.80 -17.07 28.02
N VAL A 111 7.07 -17.46 28.16
CA VAL A 111 8.10 -17.32 27.10
C VAL A 111 7.63 -18.00 25.81
N ARG A 112 7.05 -19.21 25.92
CA ARG A 112 6.57 -20.00 24.79
C ARG A 112 5.50 -19.25 23.99
N PHE A 113 4.57 -18.56 24.67
CA PHE A 113 3.54 -17.78 24.01
C PHE A 113 4.14 -16.57 23.27
N ALA A 114 5.07 -15.85 23.90
CA ALA A 114 5.75 -14.70 23.29
C ALA A 114 6.51 -15.11 22.00
N VAL A 115 7.28 -16.20 22.05
CA VAL A 115 7.97 -16.76 20.88
C VAL A 115 6.97 -17.18 19.80
N ALA A 116 5.94 -17.95 20.17
CA ALA A 116 4.95 -18.42 19.21
C ALA A 116 4.17 -17.27 18.53
N HIS A 117 3.93 -16.16 19.24
CA HIS A 117 3.31 -14.96 18.66
C HIS A 117 4.25 -14.25 17.70
N HIS A 118 5.52 -14.07 18.09
CA HIS A 118 6.54 -13.49 17.22
C HIS A 118 6.71 -14.29 15.92
N ASP A 119 6.89 -15.60 16.03
CA ASP A 119 7.04 -16.52 14.90
C ASP A 119 5.84 -16.46 13.95
N TRP A 120 4.63 -16.43 14.52
CA TRP A 120 3.42 -16.25 13.74
C TRP A 120 3.39 -14.90 13.03
N ALA A 121 3.76 -13.82 13.71
CA ALA A 121 3.75 -12.49 13.14
C ALA A 121 4.79 -12.34 12.01
N VAL A 122 5.98 -12.92 12.18
CA VAL A 122 7.00 -12.99 11.13
C VAL A 122 6.45 -13.73 9.92
N ARG A 123 5.79 -14.87 10.09
CA ARG A 123 5.23 -15.61 8.95
C ARG A 123 4.01 -14.94 8.29
N THR A 124 3.20 -14.22 9.07
CA THR A 124 1.86 -13.77 8.62
C THR A 124 1.82 -12.28 8.27
N LEU A 125 2.48 -11.43 9.05
CA LEU A 125 2.42 -9.97 8.91
C LEU A 125 3.63 -9.40 8.16
N LYS A 126 4.83 -9.95 8.42
CA LYS A 126 6.07 -9.46 7.81
C LYS A 126 6.07 -9.45 6.28
N PRO A 127 5.44 -10.40 5.56
CA PRO A 127 5.38 -10.34 4.10
C PRO A 127 4.70 -9.07 3.58
N GLY A 128 3.58 -8.65 4.20
CA GLY A 128 2.88 -7.42 3.84
C GLY A 128 3.74 -6.18 4.10
N PHE A 129 4.40 -6.12 5.27
CA PHE A 129 5.36 -5.08 5.61
C PHE A 129 6.52 -4.99 4.59
N ALA A 130 7.15 -6.12 4.26
CA ALA A 130 8.28 -6.17 3.33
C ALA A 130 7.87 -5.73 1.92
N TYR A 131 6.66 -6.08 1.51
CA TYR A 131 6.09 -5.62 0.25
C TYR A 131 5.91 -4.10 0.21
N GLN A 132 5.34 -3.50 1.28
CA GLN A 132 5.22 -2.04 1.39
C GLN A 132 6.59 -1.35 1.29
N VAL A 133 7.58 -1.82 2.05
CA VAL A 133 8.95 -1.27 2.03
C VAL A 133 9.54 -1.31 0.62
N THR A 134 9.44 -2.47 -0.05
CA THR A 134 9.98 -2.63 -1.42
C THR A 134 9.29 -1.69 -2.41
N ALA A 135 7.97 -1.54 -2.31
CA ALA A 135 7.21 -0.66 -3.17
C ALA A 135 7.58 0.82 -2.95
N ASP A 136 7.73 1.24 -1.70
CA ASP A 136 8.11 2.62 -1.35
C ASP A 136 9.53 2.94 -1.82
N THR A 137 10.49 2.04 -1.63
CA THR A 137 11.87 2.21 -2.14
C THR A 137 11.84 2.43 -3.65
N ALA A 138 11.10 1.61 -4.39
CA ALA A 138 10.98 1.76 -5.83
C ALA A 138 10.27 3.07 -6.24
N ILE A 139 9.31 3.58 -5.46
CA ILE A 139 8.69 4.90 -5.68
C ILE A 139 9.72 6.01 -5.44
N GLY A 140 10.47 5.96 -4.34
CA GLY A 140 11.49 6.95 -3.99
C GLY A 140 12.60 7.03 -5.03
N GLU A 141 13.11 5.89 -5.50
CA GLU A 141 14.11 5.82 -6.56
C GLU A 141 13.63 6.48 -7.86
N ARG A 142 12.39 6.19 -8.28
CA ARG A 142 11.80 6.84 -9.46
C ARG A 142 11.63 8.33 -9.28
N PHE A 143 11.21 8.78 -8.10
CA PHE A 143 11.08 10.21 -7.82
C PHE A 143 12.45 10.91 -7.86
N ALA A 144 13.48 10.33 -7.23
CA ALA A 144 14.83 10.89 -7.18
C ALA A 144 15.49 10.98 -8.57
N THR A 145 15.31 9.96 -9.40
CA THR A 145 15.90 9.88 -10.74
C THR A 145 15.06 10.56 -11.82
N ARG A 146 13.81 10.94 -11.51
CA ARG A 146 12.77 11.33 -12.49
C ARG A 146 12.62 10.30 -13.62
N ALA A 147 12.95 9.04 -13.34
CA ALA A 147 12.90 7.98 -14.33
C ALA A 147 11.44 7.61 -14.64
N GLY A 148 11.16 7.41 -15.93
CA GLY A 148 9.92 6.80 -16.37
C GLY A 148 9.79 5.36 -15.86
N ARG A 149 8.58 4.79 -15.97
CA ARG A 149 8.31 3.40 -15.61
C ARG A 149 8.89 2.46 -16.67
N THR A 150 10.10 1.96 -16.44
CA THR A 150 10.80 0.99 -17.31
C THR A 150 11.01 -0.35 -16.59
N GLY A 151 11.47 -1.39 -17.32
CA GLY A 151 11.75 -2.72 -16.75
C GLY A 151 10.59 -3.27 -15.93
N THR A 152 10.87 -3.71 -14.69
CA THR A 152 9.87 -4.23 -13.75
C THR A 152 8.72 -3.26 -13.49
N ALA A 153 8.97 -1.94 -13.43
CA ALA A 153 7.91 -0.96 -13.19
C ALA A 153 6.93 -0.84 -14.37
N ARG A 154 7.41 -1.13 -15.59
CA ARG A 154 6.59 -1.25 -16.81
C ARG A 154 5.76 -2.53 -16.78
N GLU A 155 6.36 -3.66 -16.39
CA GLU A 155 5.65 -4.94 -16.27
C GLU A 155 4.54 -4.89 -15.23
N VAL A 156 4.81 -4.32 -14.06
CA VAL A 156 3.78 -4.12 -13.01
C VAL A 156 2.67 -3.19 -13.49
N ALA A 157 2.98 -2.16 -14.28
CA ALA A 157 1.97 -1.30 -14.89
C ALA A 157 1.08 -2.10 -15.84
N ALA A 158 1.69 -2.88 -16.74
CA ALA A 158 0.99 -3.71 -17.70
C ALA A 158 0.09 -4.74 -17.01
N LEU A 159 0.56 -5.33 -15.89
CA LEU A 159 -0.26 -6.20 -15.06
C LEU A 159 -1.50 -5.48 -14.52
N PHE A 160 -1.34 -4.27 -13.99
CA PHE A 160 -2.44 -3.50 -13.40
C PHE A 160 -3.44 -3.03 -14.45
N ASP A 161 -2.98 -2.58 -15.60
CA ASP A 161 -3.85 -2.20 -16.72
C ASP A 161 -4.56 -3.44 -17.27
N ARG A 162 -3.84 -4.55 -17.45
CA ARG A 162 -4.43 -5.81 -17.94
C ARG A 162 -5.47 -6.37 -16.97
N ALA A 163 -5.29 -6.18 -15.67
CA ALA A 163 -6.27 -6.58 -14.66
C ALA A 163 -7.64 -5.88 -14.83
N LEU A 164 -7.72 -4.76 -15.55
CA LEU A 164 -9.00 -4.11 -15.84
C LEU A 164 -9.81 -4.84 -16.92
N GLU A 165 -9.15 -5.67 -17.74
CA GLU A 165 -9.74 -6.34 -18.91
C GLU A 165 -9.70 -7.88 -18.83
N ASP A 166 -8.82 -8.45 -17.99
CA ASP A 166 -8.60 -9.89 -17.87
C ASP A 166 -8.96 -10.39 -16.46
N PRO A 167 -10.02 -11.20 -16.30
CA PRO A 167 -10.47 -11.65 -14.99
C PRO A 167 -9.45 -12.54 -14.27
N GLU A 168 -8.59 -13.26 -15.00
CA GLU A 168 -7.53 -14.08 -14.38
C GLU A 168 -6.44 -13.19 -13.77
N VAL A 169 -6.03 -12.15 -14.50
CA VAL A 169 -5.05 -11.17 -14.00
C VAL A 169 -5.66 -10.33 -12.88
N MET A 170 -6.94 -9.95 -12.98
CA MET A 170 -7.67 -9.29 -11.90
C MET A 170 -7.71 -10.14 -10.64
N ARG A 171 -7.97 -11.46 -10.76
CA ARG A 171 -8.00 -12.36 -9.62
C ARG A 171 -6.64 -12.41 -8.92
N ALA A 172 -5.54 -12.50 -9.67
CA ALA A 172 -4.20 -12.46 -9.10
C ALA A 172 -3.94 -11.14 -8.35
N ARG A 173 -4.25 -10.00 -8.98
CA ARG A 173 -4.13 -8.68 -8.35
C ARG A 173 -5.00 -8.54 -7.10
N ALA A 174 -6.23 -9.06 -7.13
CA ALA A 174 -7.15 -9.04 -6.00
C ALA A 174 -6.64 -9.89 -4.83
N ARG A 175 -6.04 -11.06 -5.10
CA ARG A 175 -5.43 -11.90 -4.05
C ARG A 175 -4.33 -11.15 -3.30
N VAL A 176 -3.50 -10.37 -3.99
CA VAL A 176 -2.49 -9.51 -3.34
C VAL A 176 -3.15 -8.36 -2.57
N ARG A 177 -4.09 -7.64 -3.20
CA ARG A 177 -4.79 -6.50 -2.57
C ARG A 177 -5.54 -6.89 -1.30
N HIS A 178 -6.10 -8.10 -1.27
CA HIS A 178 -6.82 -8.64 -0.12
C HIS A 178 -5.94 -9.49 0.82
N LEU A 179 -4.61 -9.43 0.65
CA LEU A 179 -3.64 -10.15 1.48
C LEU A 179 -3.85 -11.66 1.53
N ALA A 180 -4.52 -12.24 0.53
CA ALA A 180 -4.76 -13.66 0.43
C ALA A 180 -3.49 -14.42 0.00
N ASP A 181 -2.68 -13.80 -0.85
CA ASP A 181 -1.36 -14.29 -1.26
C ASP A 181 -0.35 -13.14 -1.34
N PRO A 182 0.94 -13.43 -1.15
CA PRO A 182 1.98 -12.47 -1.43
C PRO A 182 2.18 -12.30 -2.97
N PRO A 183 2.73 -11.16 -3.41
CA PRO A 183 2.86 -10.83 -4.84
C PRO A 183 3.82 -11.76 -5.59
N ASP A 184 4.88 -12.22 -4.95
CA ASP A 184 5.85 -13.20 -5.47
C ASP A 184 5.25 -14.58 -5.72
N ARG A 185 4.04 -14.85 -5.21
CA ARG A 185 3.22 -16.01 -5.54
C ARG A 185 2.16 -15.67 -6.57
N ALA A 186 1.28 -14.72 -6.26
CA ALA A 186 0.10 -14.45 -7.09
C ALA A 186 0.45 -13.84 -8.46
N HIS A 187 1.40 -12.91 -8.52
CA HIS A 187 1.83 -12.32 -9.79
C HIS A 187 2.87 -13.19 -10.52
N ALA A 188 3.49 -14.14 -9.82
CA ALA A 188 4.47 -15.05 -10.41
C ALA A 188 3.85 -16.29 -11.08
N ASP A 189 2.53 -16.49 -10.94
CA ASP A 189 1.79 -17.55 -11.61
C ASP A 189 2.11 -17.55 -13.13
N PRO A 190 2.56 -18.69 -13.70
CA PRO A 190 2.92 -18.76 -15.11
C PRO A 190 1.83 -18.27 -16.06
N ALA A 191 0.55 -18.57 -15.77
CA ALA A 191 -0.57 -18.14 -16.61
C ALA A 191 -0.79 -16.62 -16.54
N VAL A 192 -0.57 -16.01 -15.37
CA VAL A 192 -0.61 -14.55 -15.22
C VAL A 192 0.55 -13.91 -15.97
N ARG A 193 1.77 -14.42 -15.80
CA ARG A 193 2.96 -13.93 -16.49
C ARG A 193 2.83 -14.01 -18.01
N GLU A 194 2.34 -15.13 -18.53
CA GLU A 194 2.12 -15.31 -19.97
C GLU A 194 1.13 -14.29 -20.53
N ARG A 195 0.02 -14.02 -19.81
CA ARG A 195 -0.97 -13.02 -20.22
C ARG A 195 -0.39 -11.60 -20.28
N VAL A 196 0.41 -11.22 -19.28
CA VAL A 196 1.08 -9.90 -19.26
C VAL A 196 2.17 -9.84 -20.34
N ALA A 197 2.95 -10.90 -20.53
CA ALA A 197 3.99 -10.97 -21.55
C ALA A 197 3.41 -10.87 -22.97
N ARG A 198 2.33 -11.62 -23.26
CA ARG A 198 1.62 -11.54 -24.54
C ARG A 198 1.12 -10.12 -24.81
N ARG A 199 0.55 -9.46 -23.81
CA ARG A 199 0.10 -8.06 -23.92
C ARG A 199 1.24 -7.11 -24.27
N LEU A 200 2.40 -7.27 -23.64
CA LEU A 200 3.58 -6.45 -23.94
C LEU A 200 4.17 -6.77 -25.32
N ALA A 201 4.11 -8.02 -25.78
CA ALA A 201 4.54 -8.42 -27.11
C ALA A 201 3.62 -7.84 -28.21
N GLU A 202 2.30 -7.84 -27.98
CA GLU A 202 1.31 -7.21 -28.87
C GLU A 202 1.40 -5.68 -28.89
N ARG A 203 2.02 -5.08 -27.86
CA ARG A 203 2.19 -3.63 -27.71
C ARG A 203 3.64 -3.30 -27.33
N PRO A 204 4.59 -3.44 -28.27
CA PRO A 204 6.00 -3.19 -27.99
C PRO A 204 6.25 -1.76 -27.47
N ASP A 205 5.44 -0.80 -27.93
CA ASP A 205 5.50 0.61 -27.52
C ASP A 205 4.60 0.94 -26.31
N TYR A 206 4.09 -0.07 -25.58
CA TYR A 206 3.27 0.18 -24.39
C TYR A 206 4.02 1.06 -23.39
N ALA A 207 3.45 2.23 -23.13
CA ALA A 207 3.77 3.11 -22.03
C ALA A 207 2.63 3.04 -21.01
N PRO A 208 2.92 2.99 -19.70
CA PRO A 208 1.89 3.04 -18.66
C PRO A 208 1.01 4.27 -18.81
N ASN A 209 -0.31 4.08 -18.69
CA ASN A 209 -1.25 5.20 -18.78
C ASN A 209 -0.93 6.26 -17.71
N ALA A 210 -0.90 7.53 -18.14
CA ALA A 210 -0.96 8.65 -17.21
C ALA A 210 -2.38 8.66 -16.61
N VAL A 211 -2.48 8.42 -15.31
CA VAL A 211 -3.75 8.59 -14.58
C VAL A 211 -3.58 9.85 -13.75
N GLY A 212 -4.22 10.94 -14.20
CA GLY A 212 -4.15 12.24 -13.55
C GLY A 212 -3.43 13.32 -14.38
N PRO A 213 -3.29 14.52 -13.81
CA PRO A 213 -2.70 15.67 -14.50
C PRO A 213 -1.20 15.46 -14.74
N ASP A 214 -0.67 16.13 -15.77
CA ASP A 214 0.78 16.25 -15.91
C ASP A 214 1.37 17.17 -14.84
N ARG A 215 2.70 17.31 -14.80
CA ARG A 215 3.35 18.13 -13.77
C ARG A 215 2.97 19.61 -13.86
N ALA A 216 2.79 20.15 -15.05
CA ALA A 216 2.48 21.57 -15.24
C ALA A 216 1.04 21.88 -14.86
N GLU A 217 0.11 20.97 -15.17
CA GLU A 217 -1.28 21.05 -14.72
C GLU A 217 -1.38 20.86 -13.20
N TRP A 218 -0.63 19.90 -12.62
CA TRP A 218 -0.53 19.73 -11.17
C TRP A 218 -0.08 21.00 -10.47
N GLU A 219 0.99 21.64 -10.97
CA GLU A 219 1.50 22.89 -10.39
C GLU A 219 0.45 24.00 -10.44
N LYS A 220 -0.26 24.18 -11.58
CA LYS A 220 -1.37 25.15 -11.67
C LYS A 220 -2.50 24.88 -10.68
N LEU A 221 -2.81 23.61 -10.40
CA LEU A 221 -3.86 23.26 -9.43
C LEU A 221 -3.42 23.52 -7.99
N THR A 222 -2.11 23.53 -7.72
CA THR A 222 -1.53 23.68 -6.38
C THR A 222 -0.87 25.03 -6.13
N ASP A 223 -0.78 25.87 -7.15
CA ASP A 223 -0.45 27.29 -7.05
C ASP A 223 -1.67 28.00 -6.46
N GLY A 224 -1.62 28.30 -5.16
CA GLY A 224 -2.69 28.97 -4.42
C GLY A 224 -2.95 30.39 -4.89
#